data_AF-A0A3Q2XQ19-F1
#
_entry.id   AF-A0A3Q2XQ19-F1
#
_cell.length_a   1.000
_cell.length_b   1.000
_cell.length_c   1.000
_cell.angle_alpha   90.00
_cell.angle_beta   90.00
_cell.angle_gamma   90.00
#
_symmetry.space_group_name_H-M   'P 1'
#
loop_
_entity.id
_entity.type
_entity.pdbx_description
1 polymer ?
#
loop_
_entity_poly.entity_id
_entity_poly.type
_entity_poly.pdbx_seq_one_letter_code
_entity_poly.pdbx_strand_id
1 'polypeptide(L)'
;VNSQEAAIAAGNEALENLERETRELKSGISEATRQLCFQKKEVLVQKKMEDELVTLQLEVLLIGSAFHQNGALPSVPSILFFGLEANLAERERHLLEKELIVDQVTRLSKNLQEQNDNCKPDKLSLAKKLNELRSHIIDTSRRLMATSAELSMKQAAVLCLQQEVKERELQMDRCQRRLEQGLPPCPEMEEEWRRMLRDKKRRQRDKEERERLADGDEWKRLPSGQYTTAAGRPDAYIPHADPLPLPKPYGAQAPFKPCQPGANMRHIRKPTHLKPFEL
;
A
#
# COMPACT_ATOMS: atom_id res chain seq x y z
N VAL A 1 -6.94 11.67 13.72
CA VAL A 1 -7.83 11.38 12.57
C VAL A 1 -8.27 12.72 12.01
N ASN A 2 -7.97 12.98 10.74
CA ASN A 2 -7.97 14.32 10.13
C ASN A 2 -9.41 14.86 10.01
N SER A 3 -9.69 16.00 10.64
CA SER A 3 -11.00 16.68 10.56
C SER A 3 -11.40 17.03 9.11
N GLN A 4 -10.43 17.27 8.24
CA GLN A 4 -10.65 17.49 6.81
C GLN A 4 -11.11 16.22 6.07
N GLU A 5 -10.59 15.04 6.40
CA GLU A 5 -11.02 13.79 5.76
C GLU A 5 -12.46 13.44 6.15
N ALA A 6 -12.85 13.70 7.40
CA ALA A 6 -14.23 13.54 7.85
C ALA A 6 -15.19 14.52 7.17
N ALA A 7 -14.78 15.78 6.96
CA ALA A 7 -15.59 16.77 6.26
C ALA A 7 -15.76 16.44 4.76
N ILE A 8 -14.71 15.92 4.11
CA ILE A 8 -14.77 15.47 2.71
C ILE A 8 -15.65 14.24 2.58
N ALA A 9 -15.56 13.27 3.50
CA ALA A 9 -16.41 12.09 3.51
C ALA A 9 -17.90 12.45 3.67
N ALA A 10 -18.22 13.33 4.62
CA ALA A 10 -19.59 13.82 4.83
C ALA A 10 -20.12 14.60 3.61
N GLY A 11 -19.27 15.40 2.96
CA GLY A 11 -19.61 16.11 1.72
C GLY A 11 -19.92 15.14 0.57
N ASN A 12 -19.11 14.09 0.41
CA ASN A 12 -19.31 13.08 -0.63
C ASN A 12 -20.59 12.28 -0.38
N GLU A 13 -20.88 11.91 0.87
CA GLU A 13 -22.13 11.20 1.23
C GLU A 13 -23.37 12.07 0.95
N ALA A 14 -23.31 13.37 1.23
CA ALA A 14 -24.37 14.31 0.88
C ALA A 14 -24.57 14.43 -0.64
N LEU A 15 -23.47 14.43 -1.41
CA LEU A 15 -23.49 14.51 -2.86
C LEU A 15 -24.07 13.22 -3.48
N GLU A 16 -23.70 12.05 -2.97
CA GLU A 16 -24.28 10.75 -3.38
C GLU A 16 -25.78 10.67 -3.06
N ASN A 17 -26.21 11.22 -1.92
CA ASN A 17 -27.63 11.28 -1.56
C ASN A 17 -28.42 12.17 -2.53
N LEU A 18 -27.91 13.37 -2.85
CA LEU A 18 -28.53 14.27 -3.84
C LEU A 18 -28.56 13.64 -5.25
N GLU A 19 -27.53 12.90 -5.64
CA GLU A 19 -27.52 12.16 -6.91
C GLU A 19 -28.54 11.01 -6.94
N ARG A 20 -28.81 10.39 -5.79
CA ARG A 20 -29.86 9.36 -5.66
C ARG A 20 -31.24 10.00 -5.80
N GLU A 21 -31.50 11.09 -5.07
CA GLU A 21 -32.76 11.85 -5.18
C GLU A 21 -33.00 12.36 -6.61
N THR A 22 -31.94 12.86 -7.27
CA THR A 22 -32.03 13.32 -8.66
C THR A 22 -32.41 12.17 -9.61
N ARG A 23 -31.90 10.96 -9.38
CA ARG A 23 -32.27 9.78 -10.17
C ARG A 23 -33.72 9.37 -9.92
N GLU A 24 -34.15 9.36 -8.66
CA GLU A 24 -35.53 9.02 -8.27
C GLU A 24 -36.55 10.02 -8.85
N LEU A 25 -36.26 11.32 -8.77
CA LEU A 25 -37.09 12.36 -9.39
C LEU A 25 -37.15 12.21 -10.92
N LYS A 26 -36.03 11.90 -11.58
CA LYS A 26 -36.01 11.65 -13.02
C LYS A 26 -36.84 10.42 -13.41
N SER A 27 -36.77 9.32 -12.65
CA SER A 27 -37.65 8.17 -12.89
C SER A 27 -39.12 8.53 -12.68
N GLY A 28 -39.46 9.28 -11.63
CA GLY A 28 -40.82 9.75 -11.37
C GLY A 28 -41.38 10.64 -12.48
N ILE A 29 -40.59 11.57 -13.01
CA ILE A 29 -40.97 12.40 -14.17
C ILE A 29 -41.22 11.52 -15.39
N SER A 30 -40.37 10.52 -15.64
CA SER A 30 -40.53 9.62 -16.78
C SER A 30 -41.82 8.79 -16.68
N GLU A 31 -42.19 8.33 -15.48
CA GLU A 31 -43.41 7.57 -15.21
C GLU A 31 -44.66 8.46 -15.33
N ALA A 32 -44.64 9.66 -14.76
CA ALA A 32 -45.72 10.63 -14.90
C ALA A 32 -45.97 11.00 -16.37
N THR A 33 -44.89 11.16 -17.16
CA THR A 33 -44.99 11.42 -18.60
C THR A 33 -45.63 10.24 -19.35
N ARG A 34 -45.34 9.00 -18.95
CA ARG A 34 -45.99 7.80 -19.50
C ARG A 34 -47.47 7.76 -19.16
N GLN A 35 -47.84 8.08 -17.92
CA GLN A 35 -49.25 8.13 -17.48
C GLN A 35 -50.04 9.20 -18.24
N LEU A 36 -49.48 10.39 -18.43
CA LEU A 36 -50.09 11.45 -19.25
C LEU A 36 -50.30 11.01 -20.70
N CYS A 37 -49.33 10.30 -21.29
CA CYS A 37 -49.48 9.74 -22.65
C CYS A 37 -50.63 8.72 -22.73
N PHE A 38 -50.79 7.89 -21.70
CA PHE A 38 -51.88 6.93 -21.62
C PHE A 38 -53.24 7.63 -21.49
N GLN A 39 -53.39 8.54 -20.53
CA GLN A 39 -54.63 9.31 -20.32
C GLN A 39 -55.02 10.11 -21.57
N LYS A 40 -54.05 10.69 -22.29
CA LYS A 40 -54.34 11.41 -23.54
C LYS A 40 -54.93 10.51 -24.62
N LYS A 41 -54.46 9.26 -24.72
CA LYS A 41 -55.02 8.26 -25.65
C LYS A 41 -56.43 7.84 -25.22
N GLU A 42 -56.65 7.65 -23.91
CA GLU A 42 -57.96 7.29 -23.37
C GLU A 42 -59.02 8.37 -23.64
N VAL A 43 -58.68 9.65 -23.40
CA VAL A 43 -59.56 10.80 -23.72
C VAL A 43 -59.87 10.88 -25.21
N LEU A 44 -58.89 10.58 -26.08
CA LEU A 44 -59.12 10.52 -27.53
C LEU A 44 -60.11 9.42 -27.92
N VAL A 45 -60.08 8.27 -27.25
CA VAL A 45 -61.05 7.18 -27.47
C VAL A 45 -62.42 7.57 -26.93
N GLN A 46 -62.50 8.15 -25.74
CA GLN A 46 -63.77 8.62 -25.17
C GLN A 46 -64.46 9.64 -26.07
N LYS A 47 -63.73 10.62 -26.60
CA LYS A 47 -64.29 11.60 -27.56
C LYS A 47 -64.84 10.94 -28.82
N LYS A 48 -64.15 9.94 -29.37
CA LYS A 48 -64.66 9.19 -30.54
C LYS A 48 -65.97 8.47 -30.23
N MET A 49 -66.06 7.84 -29.05
CA MET A 49 -67.28 7.16 -28.62
C MET A 49 -68.43 8.15 -28.36
N GLU A 50 -68.13 9.34 -27.82
CA GLU A 50 -69.10 10.43 -27.64
C GLU A 50 -69.61 10.95 -28.99
N ASP A 51 -68.71 11.16 -29.96
CA ASP A 51 -69.07 11.56 -31.32
C ASP A 51 -69.96 10.51 -31.98
N GLU A 52 -69.62 9.22 -31.86
CA GLU A 52 -70.44 8.09 -32.34
C GLU A 52 -71.82 8.06 -31.66
N LEU A 53 -71.91 8.27 -30.35
CA LEU A 53 -73.19 8.36 -29.63
C LEU A 53 -74.06 9.52 -30.12
N VAL A 54 -73.47 10.69 -30.38
CA VAL A 54 -74.19 11.84 -30.91
C VAL A 54 -74.72 11.55 -32.31
N THR A 55 -73.92 10.92 -33.18
CA THR A 55 -74.38 10.54 -34.52
C THR A 55 -75.55 9.54 -34.47
N LEU A 56 -75.46 8.51 -33.63
CA LEU A 56 -76.55 7.54 -33.44
C LEU A 56 -77.81 8.17 -32.84
N GLN A 57 -77.67 9.12 -31.90
CA GLN A 57 -78.80 9.87 -31.35
C GLN A 57 -79.51 10.71 -32.43
N LEU A 58 -78.75 11.36 -33.32
CA LEU A 58 -79.31 12.10 -34.44
C LEU A 58 -80.05 11.19 -35.43
N GLU A 59 -79.50 10.02 -35.76
CA GLU A 59 -80.17 9.03 -36.62
C GLU A 59 -81.49 8.53 -36.02
N VAL A 60 -81.50 8.20 -34.72
CA VAL A 60 -82.72 7.77 -34.02
C VAL A 60 -83.77 8.87 -34.00
N LEU A 61 -83.36 10.13 -33.79
CA LEU A 61 -84.27 11.27 -33.78
C LEU A 61 -84.86 11.55 -35.18
N LEU A 62 -84.05 11.36 -36.22
CA LEU A 62 -84.49 11.43 -37.62
C LEU A 62 -85.51 10.33 -37.94
N ILE A 63 -85.23 9.08 -37.57
CA ILE A 63 -86.15 7.94 -37.76
C ILE A 63 -87.44 8.13 -36.96
N GLY A 64 -87.35 8.61 -35.71
CA GLY A 64 -88.51 8.90 -34.86
C GLY A 64 -89.41 10.00 -35.44
N SER A 65 -88.81 11.04 -36.04
CA SER A 65 -89.56 12.10 -36.73
C SER A 65 -90.26 11.61 -38.00
N ALA A 66 -89.63 10.68 -38.73
CA ALA A 66 -90.22 10.03 -39.91
C ALA A 66 -91.38 9.09 -39.54
N PHE A 67 -91.32 8.43 -38.37
CA PHE A 67 -92.39 7.57 -37.86
C PHE A 67 -93.63 8.35 -37.38
N HIS A 68 -93.46 9.57 -36.85
CA HIS A 68 -94.58 10.39 -36.37
C HIS A 68 -95.39 11.05 -37.51
N GLN A 69 -94.78 11.31 -38.67
CA GLN A 69 -95.46 11.97 -39.80
C GLN A 69 -96.19 10.99 -40.72
N ASN A 70 -95.84 9.71 -40.72
CA ASN A 70 -96.44 8.71 -41.59
C ASN A 70 -96.93 7.50 -40.79
N GLY A 71 -98.12 7.63 -40.21
CA GLY A 71 -98.89 6.53 -39.63
C GLY A 71 -99.39 5.59 -40.72
N ALA A 72 -98.51 4.80 -41.30
CA ALA A 72 -98.83 3.65 -42.14
C ALA A 72 -97.60 2.74 -42.12
N LEU A 73 -97.78 1.41 -42.10
CA LEU A 73 -96.79 0.53 -42.71
C LEU A 73 -96.98 0.66 -44.22
N PRO A 74 -96.05 1.29 -44.98
CA PRO A 74 -96.06 1.08 -46.41
C PRO A 74 -95.73 -0.39 -46.71
N SER A 75 -95.77 -0.74 -47.98
CA SER A 75 -95.11 -1.91 -48.58
C SER A 75 -93.57 -1.88 -48.42
N VAL A 76 -93.06 -1.50 -47.25
CA VAL A 76 -91.66 -1.18 -46.93
C VAL A 76 -90.63 -2.33 -47.01
N PRO A 77 -90.98 -3.63 -46.93
CA PRO A 77 -89.93 -4.65 -46.84
C PRO A 77 -89.03 -4.64 -48.07
N SER A 78 -89.56 -4.41 -49.27
CA SER A 78 -88.76 -4.44 -50.51
C SER A 78 -87.82 -3.25 -50.63
N ILE A 79 -88.27 -2.02 -50.35
CA ILE A 79 -87.42 -0.81 -50.45
C ILE A 79 -86.34 -0.83 -49.35
N LEU A 80 -86.69 -1.26 -48.13
CA LEU A 80 -85.72 -1.44 -47.05
C LEU A 80 -84.75 -2.58 -47.35
N PHE A 81 -85.23 -3.68 -47.94
CA PHE A 81 -84.38 -4.79 -48.37
C PHE A 81 -83.37 -4.35 -49.42
N PHE A 82 -83.78 -3.62 -50.46
CA PHE A 82 -82.85 -3.04 -51.44
C PHE A 82 -81.86 -2.05 -50.82
N GLY A 83 -82.27 -1.24 -49.84
CA GLY A 83 -81.36 -0.36 -49.10
C GLY A 83 -80.34 -1.11 -48.25
N LEU A 84 -80.75 -2.20 -47.60
CA LEU A 84 -79.85 -3.09 -46.85
C LEU A 84 -78.88 -3.83 -47.77
N GLU A 85 -79.33 -4.28 -48.94
CA GLU A 85 -78.46 -4.89 -49.97
C GLU A 85 -77.42 -3.90 -50.48
N ALA A 86 -77.79 -2.64 -50.73
CA ALA A 86 -76.85 -1.60 -51.13
C ALA A 86 -75.79 -1.31 -50.05
N ASN A 87 -76.22 -1.21 -48.79
CA ASN A 87 -75.32 -1.03 -47.65
C ASN A 87 -74.40 -2.24 -47.44
N LEU A 88 -74.91 -3.46 -47.65
CA LEU A 88 -74.11 -4.69 -47.57
C LEU A 88 -73.04 -4.72 -48.66
N ALA A 89 -73.41 -4.37 -49.91
CA ALA A 89 -72.46 -4.28 -51.02
C ALA A 89 -71.38 -3.20 -50.79
N GLU A 90 -71.73 -2.07 -50.18
CA GLU A 90 -70.76 -1.04 -49.78
C GLU A 90 -69.81 -1.52 -48.69
N ARG A 91 -70.32 -2.25 -47.68
CA ARG A 91 -69.48 -2.86 -46.64
C ARG A 91 -68.55 -3.94 -47.18
N GLU A 92 -69.00 -4.75 -48.12
CA GLU A 92 -68.16 -5.74 -48.80
C GLU A 92 -67.03 -5.07 -49.60
N ARG A 93 -67.31 -3.97 -50.30
CA ARG A 93 -66.27 -3.17 -50.98
C ARG A 93 -65.25 -2.62 -49.98
N HIS A 94 -65.70 -2.05 -48.87
CA HIS A 94 -64.79 -1.56 -47.83
C HIS A 94 -63.98 -2.67 -47.16
N LEU A 95 -64.53 -3.88 -47.02
CA LEU A 95 -63.78 -5.03 -46.53
C LEU A 95 -62.65 -5.40 -47.51
N LEU A 96 -62.95 -5.49 -48.81
CA LEU A 96 -61.95 -5.77 -49.84
C LEU A 96 -60.83 -4.71 -49.89
N GLU A 97 -61.18 -3.43 -49.75
CA GLU A 97 -60.18 -2.35 -49.65
C GLU A 97 -59.27 -2.51 -48.43
N LYS A 98 -59.84 -2.86 -47.27
CA LYS A 98 -59.07 -3.10 -46.04
C LYS A 98 -58.18 -4.34 -46.17
N GLU A 99 -58.67 -5.41 -46.78
CA GLU A 99 -57.88 -6.61 -47.05
C GLU A 99 -56.67 -6.29 -47.94
N LEU A 100 -56.85 -5.51 -49.00
CA LEU A 100 -55.75 -5.06 -49.85
C LEU A 100 -54.72 -4.23 -49.08
N ILE A 101 -55.18 -3.34 -48.20
CA ILE A 101 -54.30 -2.54 -47.34
C ILE A 101 -53.53 -3.44 -46.36
N VAL A 102 -54.19 -4.42 -45.74
CA VAL A 102 -53.55 -5.39 -44.84
C VAL A 102 -52.50 -6.20 -45.59
N ASP A 103 -52.79 -6.65 -46.80
CA ASP A 103 -51.82 -7.34 -47.66
C ASP A 103 -50.61 -6.47 -48.00
N GLN A 104 -50.83 -5.18 -48.28
CA GLN A 104 -49.74 -4.25 -48.55
C GLN A 104 -48.89 -4.00 -47.29
N VAL A 105 -49.52 -3.74 -46.15
CA VAL A 105 -48.83 -3.48 -44.88
C VAL A 105 -48.07 -4.72 -44.42
N THR A 106 -48.64 -5.92 -44.57
CA THR A 106 -47.97 -7.17 -44.21
C THR A 106 -46.74 -7.42 -45.10
N ARG A 107 -46.81 -7.15 -46.41
CA ARG A 107 -45.65 -7.22 -47.31
C ARG A 107 -44.56 -6.23 -46.91
N LEU A 108 -44.92 -4.97 -46.66
CA LEU A 108 -43.97 -3.95 -46.24
C LEU A 108 -43.33 -4.30 -44.88
N SER A 109 -44.12 -4.81 -43.94
CA SER A 109 -43.64 -5.22 -42.63
C SER A 109 -42.66 -6.40 -42.71
N LYS A 110 -42.96 -7.41 -43.56
CA LYS A 110 -42.04 -8.53 -43.83
C LYS A 110 -40.73 -8.05 -44.43
N ASN A 111 -40.78 -7.17 -45.44
CA ASN A 111 -39.57 -6.60 -46.05
C ASN A 111 -38.72 -5.83 -45.03
N LEU A 112 -39.33 -5.03 -44.16
CA LEU A 112 -38.62 -4.32 -43.10
C LEU A 112 -38.02 -5.28 -42.07
N GLN A 113 -38.74 -6.35 -41.74
CA GLN A 113 -38.24 -7.37 -40.82
C GLN A 113 -37.01 -8.09 -41.40
N GLU A 114 -37.06 -8.50 -42.66
CA GLU A 114 -35.93 -9.10 -43.36
C GLU A 114 -34.72 -8.15 -43.42
N GLN A 115 -34.94 -6.87 -43.74
CA GLN A 115 -33.87 -5.87 -43.71
C GLN A 115 -33.26 -5.71 -42.31
N ASN A 116 -34.09 -5.70 -41.27
CA ASN A 116 -33.61 -5.61 -39.90
C ASN A 116 -32.82 -6.87 -39.51
N ASP A 117 -33.32 -8.05 -39.87
CA ASP A 117 -32.66 -9.34 -39.60
C ASP A 117 -31.31 -9.44 -40.32
N ASN A 118 -31.21 -8.96 -41.55
CA ASN A 118 -29.95 -8.87 -42.30
C ASN A 118 -28.96 -7.88 -41.65
N CYS A 119 -29.44 -6.79 -41.05
CA CYS A 119 -28.58 -5.80 -40.37
C CYS A 119 -28.15 -6.21 -38.95
N LYS A 120 -28.88 -7.12 -38.28
CA LYS A 120 -28.55 -7.59 -36.92
C LYS A 120 -27.15 -8.19 -36.77
N PRO A 121 -26.66 -9.11 -37.63
CA PRO A 121 -25.32 -9.69 -37.49
C PRO A 121 -24.23 -8.63 -37.61
N ASP A 122 -24.38 -7.65 -38.51
CA ASP A 122 -23.41 -6.57 -38.69
C ASP A 122 -23.33 -5.69 -37.44
N LYS A 123 -24.48 -5.28 -36.88
CA LYS A 123 -24.53 -4.53 -35.61
C LYS A 123 -23.89 -5.31 -34.47
N LEU A 124 -24.17 -6.60 -34.37
CA LEU A 124 -23.55 -7.47 -33.35
C LEU A 124 -22.03 -7.58 -33.55
N SER A 125 -21.58 -7.73 -34.79
CA SER A 125 -20.15 -7.81 -35.12
C SER A 125 -19.41 -6.53 -34.74
N LEU A 126 -20.04 -5.38 -34.98
CA LEU A 126 -19.51 -4.07 -34.61
C LEU A 126 -19.44 -3.91 -33.09
N ALA A 127 -20.49 -4.32 -32.38
CA ALA A 127 -20.52 -4.29 -30.91
C ALA A 127 -19.42 -5.19 -30.30
N LYS A 128 -19.17 -6.37 -30.88
CA LYS A 128 -18.07 -7.26 -30.47
C LYS A 128 -16.71 -6.59 -30.66
N LYS A 129 -16.44 -6.03 -31.85
CA LYS A 129 -15.19 -5.30 -32.14
C LYS A 129 -15.00 -4.11 -31.18
N LEU A 130 -16.06 -3.37 -30.87
CA LEU A 130 -16.00 -2.26 -29.92
C LEU A 130 -15.64 -2.74 -28.51
N ASN A 131 -16.21 -3.86 -28.07
CA ASN A 131 -15.90 -4.46 -26.78
C ASN A 131 -14.46 -4.99 -26.71
N GLU A 132 -13.96 -5.60 -27.79
CA GLU A 132 -12.57 -6.04 -27.92
C GLU A 132 -11.60 -4.86 -27.81
N LEU A 133 -11.85 -3.78 -28.57
CA LEU A 133 -11.06 -2.55 -28.49
C LEU A 133 -11.09 -1.93 -27.09
N ARG A 134 -12.27 -1.90 -26.44
CA ARG A 134 -12.39 -1.42 -25.06
C ARG A 134 -11.54 -2.27 -24.11
N SER A 135 -11.55 -3.59 -24.24
CA SER A 135 -10.71 -4.48 -23.44
C SER A 135 -9.23 -4.19 -23.67
N HIS A 136 -8.81 -4.07 -24.93
CA HIS A 136 -7.44 -3.73 -25.27
C HIS A 136 -6.98 -2.39 -24.68
N ILE A 137 -7.83 -1.36 -24.71
CA ILE A 137 -7.54 -0.07 -24.10
C ILE A 137 -7.33 -0.22 -22.59
N ILE A 138 -8.22 -0.93 -21.90
CA ILE A 138 -8.09 -1.17 -20.45
C ILE A 138 -6.79 -1.93 -20.14
N ASP A 139 -6.46 -2.95 -20.91
CA ASP A 139 -5.25 -3.74 -20.72
C ASP A 139 -3.97 -2.93 -21.00
N THR A 140 -3.97 -2.10 -22.06
CA THR A 140 -2.85 -1.19 -22.33
C THR A 140 -2.68 -0.15 -21.22
N SER A 141 -3.78 0.41 -20.71
CA SER A 141 -3.74 1.37 -19.61
C SER A 141 -3.18 0.75 -18.33
N ARG A 142 -3.57 -0.49 -18.01
CA ARG A 142 -2.99 -1.26 -16.90
C ARG A 142 -1.49 -1.49 -17.07
N ARG A 143 -1.06 -1.90 -18.27
CA ARG A 143 0.38 -2.07 -18.56
C ARG A 143 1.13 -0.75 -18.44
N LEU A 144 0.57 0.35 -18.96
CA LEU A 144 1.17 1.68 -18.83
C LEU A 144 1.32 2.08 -17.37
N MET A 145 0.27 1.91 -16.54
CA MET A 145 0.34 2.18 -15.11
C MET A 145 1.43 1.34 -14.41
N ALA A 146 1.55 0.05 -14.74
CA ALA A 146 2.61 -0.80 -14.19
C ALA A 146 4.00 -0.29 -14.58
N THR A 147 4.24 -0.02 -15.87
CA THR A 147 5.52 0.51 -16.35
C THR A 147 5.84 1.89 -15.78
N SER A 148 4.83 2.74 -15.56
CA SER A 148 4.99 4.05 -14.94
C SER A 148 5.38 3.91 -13.47
N ALA A 149 4.78 2.98 -12.73
CA ALA A 149 5.15 2.70 -11.35
C ALA A 149 6.57 2.15 -11.24
N GLU A 150 6.95 1.21 -12.12
CA GLU A 150 8.31 0.69 -12.20
C GLU A 150 9.32 1.81 -12.47
N LEU A 151 9.05 2.67 -13.45
CA LEU A 151 9.91 3.82 -13.76
C LEU A 151 10.05 4.74 -12.55
N SER A 152 8.96 5.08 -11.87
CA SER A 152 8.99 5.91 -10.66
C SER A 152 9.84 5.29 -9.54
N MET A 153 9.75 3.98 -9.33
CA MET A 153 10.59 3.27 -8.35
C MET A 153 12.07 3.32 -8.74
N LYS A 154 12.39 3.14 -10.04
CA LYS A 154 13.77 3.24 -10.53
C LYS A 154 14.31 4.66 -10.42
N GLN A 155 13.50 5.67 -10.74
CA GLN A 155 13.86 7.08 -10.58
C GLN A 155 14.14 7.41 -9.11
N ALA A 156 13.30 6.96 -8.18
CA ALA A 156 13.53 7.13 -6.75
C ALA A 156 14.84 6.46 -6.31
N ALA A 157 15.11 5.23 -6.77
CA ALA A 157 16.36 4.53 -6.47
C ALA A 157 17.60 5.28 -7.01
N VAL A 158 17.51 5.83 -8.23
CA VAL A 158 18.59 6.65 -8.82
C VAL A 158 18.85 7.89 -7.96
N LEU A 159 17.81 8.58 -7.51
CA LEU A 159 17.97 9.76 -6.64
C LEU A 159 18.63 9.41 -5.30
N CYS A 160 18.23 8.30 -4.67
CA CYS A 160 18.87 7.83 -3.43
C CYS A 160 20.35 7.51 -3.66
N LEU A 161 20.67 6.76 -4.71
CA LEU A 161 22.06 6.43 -5.04
C LEU A 161 22.90 7.67 -5.38
N GLN A 162 22.33 8.64 -6.09
CA GLN A 162 23.00 9.91 -6.37
C GLN A 162 23.29 10.70 -5.08
N GLN A 163 22.37 10.67 -4.12
CA GLN A 163 22.58 11.29 -2.81
C GLN A 163 23.69 10.57 -2.03
N GLU A 164 23.67 9.24 -1.99
CA GLU A 164 24.72 8.44 -1.34
C GLU A 164 26.09 8.70 -1.96
N VAL A 165 26.20 8.74 -3.30
CA VAL A 165 27.45 9.05 -3.98
C VAL A 165 27.98 10.42 -3.56
N LYS A 166 27.13 11.46 -3.58
CA LYS A 166 27.52 12.80 -3.13
C LYS A 166 27.97 12.84 -1.68
N GLU A 167 27.31 12.09 -0.80
CA GLU A 167 27.70 11.99 0.61
C GLU A 167 29.06 11.29 0.77
N ARG A 168 29.30 10.21 0.03
CA ARG A 168 30.58 9.50 0.05
C ARG A 168 31.70 10.34 -0.57
N GLU A 169 31.45 11.05 -1.65
CA GLU A 169 32.39 12.01 -2.24
C GLU A 169 32.77 13.10 -1.23
N LEU A 170 31.79 13.70 -0.56
CA LEU A 170 32.04 14.71 0.48
C LEU A 170 32.83 14.13 1.66
N GLN A 171 32.56 12.88 2.06
CA GLN A 171 33.33 12.20 3.09
C GLN A 171 34.78 11.97 2.64
N MET A 172 34.98 11.50 1.41
CA MET A 172 36.31 11.30 0.82
C MET A 172 37.09 12.61 0.76
N ASP A 173 36.49 13.69 0.30
CA ASP A 173 37.11 15.03 0.25
C ASP A 173 37.53 15.53 1.63
N ARG A 174 36.72 15.26 2.67
CA ARG A 174 37.05 15.61 4.06
C ARG A 174 38.23 14.77 4.55
N CYS A 175 38.19 13.45 4.33
CA CYS A 175 39.25 12.53 4.70
C CYS A 175 40.57 12.89 4.02
N GLN A 176 40.54 13.20 2.72
CA GLN A 176 41.70 13.61 1.94
C GLN A 176 42.30 14.91 2.49
N ARG A 177 41.48 15.95 2.73
CA ARG A 177 41.97 17.20 3.32
C ARG A 177 42.61 17.02 4.70
N ARG A 178 42.06 16.14 5.53
CA ARG A 178 42.66 15.81 6.84
C ARG A 178 43.99 15.09 6.68
N LEU A 179 44.06 14.15 5.75
CA LEU A 179 45.27 13.41 5.45
C LEU A 179 46.39 14.34 4.92
N GLU A 180 46.05 15.29 4.05
CA GLU A 180 46.97 16.35 3.56
C GLU A 180 47.50 17.23 4.71
N GLN A 181 46.71 17.40 5.77
CA GLN A 181 47.11 18.11 6.99
C GLN A 181 47.88 17.22 7.99
N GLY A 182 48.16 15.95 7.65
CA GLY A 182 48.81 14.99 8.52
C GLY A 182 47.93 14.48 9.67
N LEU A 183 46.62 14.76 9.63
CA LEU A 183 45.64 14.28 10.59
C LEU A 183 45.05 12.93 10.14
N PRO A 184 44.53 12.11 11.07
CA PRO A 184 43.85 10.87 10.71
C PRO A 184 42.63 11.14 9.81
N PRO A 185 42.37 10.31 8.77
CA PRO A 185 41.29 10.53 7.81
C PRO A 185 39.91 10.66 8.46
N CYS A 186 39.62 9.81 9.44
CA CYS A 186 38.34 9.79 10.15
C CYS A 186 38.56 9.74 11.68
N PRO A 187 37.63 10.32 12.47
CA PRO A 187 37.74 10.33 13.94
C PRO A 187 37.71 8.93 14.57
N GLU A 188 36.95 8.00 13.98
CA GLU A 188 36.89 6.61 14.43
C GLU A 188 38.25 5.92 14.36
N MET A 189 39.01 6.14 13.27
CA MET A 189 40.37 5.62 13.13
C MET A 189 41.33 6.19 14.18
N GLU A 190 41.12 7.44 14.59
CA GLU A 190 41.88 8.04 15.70
C GLU A 190 41.56 7.38 17.05
N GLU A 191 40.29 7.03 17.27
CA GLU A 191 39.88 6.28 18.46
C GLU A 191 40.43 4.86 18.48
N GLU A 192 40.39 4.17 17.34
CA GLU A 192 40.97 2.83 17.20
C GLU A 192 42.49 2.86 17.42
N TRP A 193 43.19 3.85 16.87
CA TRP A 193 44.60 4.07 17.13
C TRP A 193 44.87 4.28 18.62
N ARG A 194 44.05 5.12 19.30
CA ARG A 194 44.13 5.33 20.75
C ARG A 194 43.85 4.04 21.53
N ARG A 195 42.91 3.19 21.09
CA ARG A 195 42.66 1.86 21.69
C ARG A 195 43.90 0.97 21.54
N MET A 196 44.45 0.87 20.34
CA MET A 196 45.66 0.08 20.09
C MET A 196 46.87 0.52 20.93
N LEU A 197 47.07 1.83 21.09
CA LEU A 197 48.14 2.35 21.97
C LEU A 197 47.95 1.93 23.43
N ARG A 198 46.71 2.00 23.93
CA ARG A 198 46.40 1.55 25.30
C ARG A 198 46.65 0.06 25.48
N ASP A 199 46.22 -0.74 24.51
CA ASP A 199 46.43 -2.19 24.53
C ASP A 199 47.91 -2.56 24.41
N LYS A 200 48.67 -1.87 23.58
CA LYS A 200 50.12 -2.06 23.46
C LYS A 200 50.82 -1.75 24.78
N LYS A 201 50.49 -0.63 25.43
CA LYS A 201 51.02 -0.27 26.76
C LYS A 201 50.62 -1.29 27.83
N ARG A 202 49.38 -1.79 27.79
CA ARG A 202 48.92 -2.84 28.70
C ARG A 202 49.74 -4.11 28.52
N ARG A 203 49.83 -4.64 27.29
CA ARG A 203 50.61 -5.84 26.97
C ARG A 203 52.08 -5.69 27.35
N GLN A 204 52.65 -4.49 27.18
CA GLN A 204 54.01 -4.22 27.60
C GLN A 204 54.17 -4.31 29.12
N ARG A 205 53.28 -3.69 29.90
CA ARG A 205 53.28 -3.83 31.37
C ARG A 205 53.11 -5.28 31.81
N ASP A 206 52.16 -6.00 31.22
CA ASP A 206 51.92 -7.41 31.53
C ASP A 206 53.14 -8.27 31.19
N LYS A 207 53.88 -7.93 30.11
CA LYS A 207 55.13 -8.59 29.74
C LYS A 207 56.26 -8.28 30.71
N GLU A 208 56.46 -7.01 31.07
CA GLU A 208 57.47 -6.57 32.04
C GLU A 208 57.20 -7.16 33.43
N GLU A 209 55.95 -7.26 33.86
CA GLU A 209 55.58 -7.91 35.12
C GLU A 209 55.87 -9.41 35.08
N ARG A 210 55.55 -10.10 33.99
CA ARG A 210 55.90 -11.50 33.81
C ARG A 210 57.41 -11.73 33.79
N GLU A 211 58.17 -10.85 33.13
CA GLU A 211 59.65 -10.91 33.13
C GLU A 211 60.21 -10.69 34.54
N ARG A 212 59.72 -9.69 35.29
CA ARG A 212 60.12 -9.48 36.70
C ARG A 212 59.80 -10.67 37.61
N LEU A 213 58.64 -11.29 37.42
CA LEU A 213 58.26 -12.50 38.16
C LEU A 213 59.18 -13.67 37.77
N ALA A 214 59.50 -13.82 36.49
CA ALA A 214 60.41 -14.84 36.00
C ALA A 214 61.85 -14.65 36.54
N ASP A 215 62.36 -13.41 36.58
CA ASP A 215 63.67 -13.09 37.17
C ASP A 215 63.68 -13.38 38.68
N GLY A 216 62.60 -13.05 39.39
CA GLY A 216 62.43 -13.38 40.81
C GLY A 216 62.31 -14.89 41.07
N ASP A 217 61.80 -15.65 40.11
CA ASP A 217 61.70 -17.10 40.14
C ASP A 217 63.00 -17.80 39.66
N GLU A 218 63.91 -17.09 38.98
CA GLU A 218 65.21 -17.64 38.61
C GLU A 218 66.04 -18.01 39.85
N TRP A 219 66.00 -17.19 40.90
CA TRP A 219 66.63 -17.53 42.19
C TRP A 219 65.95 -18.71 42.90
N LYS A 220 64.72 -19.05 42.51
CA LYS A 220 63.98 -20.22 42.99
C LYS A 220 64.24 -21.47 42.14
N ARG A 221 65.02 -21.37 41.07
CA ARG A 221 65.37 -22.51 40.21
C ARG A 221 66.62 -23.20 40.77
N LEU A 222 66.49 -24.46 41.16
CA LEU A 222 67.60 -25.28 41.64
C LEU A 222 68.53 -25.67 40.47
N PRO A 223 69.80 -26.05 40.72
CA PRO A 223 70.72 -26.56 39.68
C PRO A 223 70.18 -27.79 38.92
N SER A 224 69.21 -28.52 39.49
CA SER A 224 68.50 -29.64 38.85
C SER A 224 67.41 -29.20 37.86
N GLY A 225 67.16 -27.90 37.71
CA GLY A 225 66.12 -27.33 36.85
C GLY A 225 64.72 -27.27 37.46
N GLN A 226 64.53 -27.77 38.70
CA GLN A 226 63.24 -27.72 39.40
C GLN A 226 63.05 -26.39 40.14
N TYR A 227 61.83 -25.86 40.15
CA TYR A 227 61.46 -24.66 40.91
C TYR A 227 61.09 -25.02 42.35
N THR A 228 61.66 -24.30 43.33
CA THR A 228 61.35 -24.48 44.77
C THR A 228 60.56 -23.29 45.33
N THR A 229 59.57 -23.56 46.17
CA THR A 229 58.82 -22.54 46.92
C THR A 229 59.39 -22.32 48.33
N ALA A 230 60.42 -23.07 48.73
CA ALA A 230 61.07 -22.92 50.02
C ALA A 230 61.89 -21.62 50.09
N ALA A 231 61.72 -20.84 51.17
CA ALA A 231 62.53 -19.64 51.39
C ALA A 231 64.00 -20.02 51.67
N GLY A 232 64.95 -19.26 51.09
CA GLY A 232 66.38 -19.43 51.35
C GLY A 232 66.70 -19.27 52.84
N ARG A 233 67.56 -20.15 53.38
CA ARG A 233 68.02 -20.06 54.77
C ARG A 233 68.91 -18.83 54.93
N PRO A 234 68.61 -17.89 55.84
CA PRO A 234 69.42 -16.68 55.99
C PRO A 234 70.81 -16.95 56.56
N ASP A 235 70.92 -17.98 57.38
CA ASP A 235 72.12 -18.25 58.20
C ASP A 235 73.15 -19.14 57.48
N ALA A 236 72.87 -19.56 56.24
CA ALA A 236 73.73 -20.43 55.46
C ALA A 236 73.68 -20.08 53.97
N TYR A 237 74.82 -20.15 53.29
CA TYR A 237 74.91 -20.03 51.84
C TYR A 237 75.24 -21.36 51.19
N ILE A 238 74.99 -21.46 49.89
CA ILE A 238 75.39 -22.59 49.07
C ILE A 238 76.49 -22.09 48.15
N PRO A 239 77.77 -22.46 48.37
CA PRO A 239 78.86 -22.09 47.47
C PRO A 239 78.70 -22.75 46.10
N HIS A 240 78.90 -22.00 45.01
CA HIS A 240 78.80 -22.52 43.64
C HIS A 240 80.00 -23.38 43.20
N ALA A 241 81.08 -23.43 44.00
CA ALA A 241 82.34 -24.08 43.66
C ALA A 241 82.50 -25.51 44.20
N ASP A 242 81.62 -25.96 45.11
CA ASP A 242 81.72 -27.29 45.71
C ASP A 242 80.93 -28.34 44.91
N PRO A 243 81.41 -29.60 44.82
CA PRO A 243 80.75 -30.67 44.07
C PRO A 243 79.41 -31.12 44.66
N LEU A 244 79.11 -30.77 45.93
CA LEU A 244 77.79 -30.98 46.53
C LEU A 244 77.19 -29.64 46.97
N PRO A 245 75.90 -29.36 46.66
CA PRO A 245 75.21 -28.13 47.04
C PRO A 245 74.75 -28.18 48.51
N LEU A 246 75.69 -28.38 49.44
CA LEU A 246 75.41 -28.41 50.87
C LEU A 246 75.44 -26.99 51.45
N PRO A 247 74.42 -26.58 52.23
CA PRO A 247 74.42 -25.28 52.89
C PRO A 247 75.56 -25.18 53.92
N LYS A 248 76.42 -24.18 53.79
CA LYS A 248 77.49 -23.88 54.74
C LYS A 248 77.11 -22.67 55.61
N PRO A 249 77.31 -22.74 56.93
CA PRO A 249 77.07 -21.59 57.79
C PRO A 249 78.09 -20.48 57.50
N TYR A 250 77.66 -19.23 57.59
CA TYR A 250 78.54 -18.05 57.44
C TYR A 250 79.52 -17.86 58.62
N GLY A 251 79.54 -18.80 59.58
CA GLY A 251 80.40 -18.73 60.77
C GLY A 251 79.96 -17.64 61.75
N ALA A 252 80.91 -17.12 62.54
CA ALA A 252 80.63 -16.15 63.61
C ALA A 252 80.07 -14.80 63.13
N GLN A 253 80.19 -14.49 61.83
CA GLN A 253 79.70 -13.25 61.21
C GLN A 253 78.48 -13.50 60.31
N ALA A 254 77.58 -14.38 60.74
CA ALA A 254 76.40 -14.72 59.94
C ALA A 254 75.48 -13.50 59.70
N PRO A 255 75.01 -13.29 58.46
CA PRO A 255 74.01 -12.27 58.16
C PRO A 255 72.75 -12.51 59.00
N PHE A 256 72.38 -11.55 59.83
CA PHE A 256 71.15 -11.62 60.60
C PHE A 256 69.95 -11.27 59.70
N LYS A 257 68.96 -12.15 59.63
CA LYS A 257 67.65 -11.77 59.07
C LYS A 257 66.88 -10.97 60.12
N PRO A 258 66.54 -9.69 59.87
CA PRO A 258 65.72 -8.93 60.79
C PRO A 258 64.41 -9.67 61.06
N CYS A 259 64.12 -9.94 62.33
CA CYS A 259 62.82 -10.47 62.70
C CYS A 259 61.77 -9.41 62.36
N GLN A 260 60.63 -9.82 61.78
CA GLN A 260 59.57 -8.87 61.53
C GLN A 260 59.17 -8.22 62.86
N PRO A 261 59.02 -6.88 62.92
CA PRO A 261 58.67 -6.19 64.16
C PRO A 261 57.43 -6.85 64.77
N GLY A 262 57.59 -7.43 65.96
CA GLY A 262 56.46 -8.03 66.67
C GLY A 262 55.41 -6.96 66.97
N ALA A 263 54.15 -7.37 67.12
CA ALA A 263 53.05 -6.45 67.39
C ALA A 263 53.30 -5.52 68.61
N ASN A 264 54.15 -5.93 69.56
CA ASN A 264 54.56 -5.17 70.74
C ASN A 264 55.62 -4.08 70.49
N MET A 265 56.23 -3.98 69.31
CA MET A 265 57.24 -2.95 68.99
C MET A 265 56.65 -1.57 68.63
N ARG A 266 55.32 -1.39 68.73
CA ARG A 266 54.62 -0.13 68.44
C ARG A 266 55.00 1.03 69.38
N HIS A 267 55.58 0.74 70.54
CA HIS A 267 55.90 1.73 71.57
C HIS A 267 57.36 2.20 71.60
N ILE A 268 58.25 1.58 70.83
CA ILE A 268 59.66 2.00 70.75
C ILE A 268 59.76 3.14 69.73
N ARG A 269 59.94 4.38 70.21
CA ARG A 269 60.16 5.56 69.36
C ARG A 269 61.65 5.75 69.12
N LYS A 270 62.06 5.99 67.87
CA LYS A 270 63.45 6.32 67.54
C LYS A 270 63.80 7.70 68.13
N PRO A 271 64.97 7.90 68.78
CA PRO A 271 65.37 9.21 69.29
C PRO A 271 65.63 10.17 68.13
N THR A 272 65.01 11.35 68.17
CA THR A 272 64.98 12.32 67.05
C THR A 272 66.20 13.25 66.98
N HIS A 273 67.16 13.18 67.91
CA HIS A 273 68.30 14.11 67.93
C HIS A 273 69.65 13.39 68.03
N LEU A 274 70.35 13.32 66.89
CA LEU A 274 71.82 13.22 66.88
C LEU A 274 72.35 14.65 67.03
N LYS A 275 72.93 14.99 68.19
CA LYS A 275 73.72 16.22 68.31
C LYS A 275 74.97 16.08 67.42
N PRO A 276 75.30 17.06 66.57
CA PRO A 276 76.59 17.04 65.89
C PRO A 276 77.71 17.09 66.94
N PHE A 277 78.65 16.16 66.80
CA PHE A 277 79.88 16.13 67.59
C PHE A 277 80.77 17.27 67.07
N GLU A 278 80.98 18.30 67.87
CA GLU A 278 81.95 19.35 67.55
C GLU A 278 83.36 18.86 67.90
N LEU A 279 84.23 18.82 66.90
CA LEU A 279 85.69 18.85 67.00
C LEU A 279 86.20 19.87 65.99
#